data_AF-A0A089NEB6-F1
#
_entry.id   AF-A0A089NEB6-F1
#
_cell.length_a   1.000
_cell.length_b   1.000
_cell.length_c   1.000
_cell.angle_alpha   90.00
_cell.angle_beta   90.00
_cell.angle_gamma   90.00
#
_symmetry.space_group_name_H-M   'P 1'
#
loop_
_entity.id
_entity.type
_entity.pdbx_description
1 polymer ?
#
loop_
_entity_poly.entity_id
_entity_poly.type
_entity_poly.pdbx_seq_one_letter_code
_entity_poly.pdbx_strand_id
1 'polypeptide(L)'
;MYTILQEPAGNTYCTLIHLALEVCDTFILVKRDQMELEPEGLELLERLQPYFIETKKDDGWPGTRLLGHYADIHYFSSSPAAADILLAYTHSLYSWVQPRLPDDLCFLKGGQPWLVNTAHEHMGSLHTEEEEELVRLEKSGLLIRDLTLSGWSW
;
A
#
# COMPACT_ATOMS: atom_id res chain seq x y z
N MET A 1 14.52 -0.14 -7.26
CA MET A 1 13.77 -0.46 -6.01
C MET A 1 14.35 0.37 -4.88
N TYR A 2 13.49 1.03 -4.13
CA TYR A 2 13.85 1.91 -3.02
C TYR A 2 13.21 1.42 -1.72
N THR A 3 13.98 1.30 -0.65
CA THR A 3 13.43 1.01 0.68
C THR A 3 13.02 2.31 1.37
N ILE A 4 11.84 2.32 1.97
CA ILE A 4 11.37 3.42 2.82
C ILE A 4 12.07 3.32 4.18
N LEU A 5 12.82 4.36 4.54
CA LEU A 5 13.69 4.36 5.74
C LEU A 5 12.98 4.80 7.01
N GLN A 6 11.88 5.53 6.88
CA GLN A 6 11.07 6.00 7.98
C GLN A 6 9.60 5.91 7.60
N GLU A 7 8.72 5.71 8.59
CA GLU A 7 7.30 5.68 8.33
C GLU A 7 6.82 6.96 7.63
N PRO A 8 6.19 6.86 6.45
CA PRO A 8 5.48 7.97 5.85
C PRO A 8 4.25 8.28 6.71
N ALA A 9 4.20 9.49 7.25
CA ALA A 9 3.07 9.97 8.06
C ALA A 9 2.72 11.43 7.73
N GLY A 10 1.53 11.87 8.13
CA GLY A 10 1.04 13.22 7.91
C GLY A 10 1.11 13.64 6.44
N ASN A 11 1.69 14.81 6.16
CA ASN A 11 1.78 15.34 4.80
C ASN A 11 2.58 14.44 3.83
N THR A 12 3.62 13.76 4.32
CA THR A 12 4.41 12.82 3.52
C THR A 12 3.54 11.64 3.08
N TYR A 13 2.72 11.09 3.99
CA TYR A 13 1.76 10.04 3.67
C TYR A 13 0.68 10.53 2.69
N CYS A 14 0.09 11.71 2.92
CA CYS A 14 -0.90 12.27 2.00
C CYS A 14 -0.35 12.43 0.58
N THR A 15 0.89 12.93 0.45
CA THR A 15 1.54 13.08 -0.85
C THR A 15 1.80 11.73 -1.51
N LEU A 16 2.25 10.73 -0.73
CA LEU A 16 2.45 9.36 -1.21
C LEU A 16 1.15 8.76 -1.78
N ILE A 17 0.03 8.86 -1.05
CA ILE A 17 -1.26 8.31 -1.48
C ILE A 17 -1.79 9.01 -2.72
N HIS A 18 -1.72 10.34 -2.79
CA HIS A 18 -2.16 11.06 -3.98
C HIS A 18 -1.33 10.70 -5.21
N LEU A 19 0.01 10.64 -5.09
CA LEU A 19 0.86 10.22 -6.19
C LEU A 19 0.56 8.77 -6.60
N ALA A 20 0.41 7.86 -5.64
CA ALA A 20 0.13 6.46 -5.92
C ALA A 20 -1.17 6.29 -6.73
N LEU A 21 -2.24 7.00 -6.34
CA LEU A 21 -3.53 6.99 -7.06
C LEU A 21 -3.48 7.68 -8.43
N GLU A 22 -2.50 8.58 -8.65
CA GLU A 22 -2.28 9.25 -9.92
C GLU A 22 -1.55 8.35 -10.93
N VAL A 23 -0.55 7.58 -10.47
CA VAL A 23 0.37 6.85 -11.35
C VAL A 23 0.10 5.35 -11.45
N CYS A 24 -0.63 4.76 -10.49
CA CYS A 24 -0.95 3.33 -10.46
C CYS A 24 -2.35 3.06 -11.00
N ASP A 25 -2.57 1.89 -11.58
CA ASP A 25 -3.89 1.48 -12.09
C ASP A 25 -4.80 0.95 -10.99
N THR A 26 -4.22 0.25 -10.02
CA THR A 26 -4.96 -0.42 -8.95
C THR A 26 -4.24 -0.34 -7.61
N PHE A 27 -4.98 -0.55 -6.54
CA PHE A 27 -4.45 -0.78 -5.20
C PHE A 27 -5.14 -1.98 -4.56
N ILE A 28 -4.51 -2.53 -3.53
CA ILE A 28 -5.04 -3.67 -2.78
C ILE A 28 -5.14 -3.36 -1.29
N LEU A 29 -6.09 -4.03 -0.65
CA LEU A 29 -6.23 -4.13 0.80
C LEU A 29 -6.48 -5.59 1.15
N VAL A 30 -5.91 -6.05 2.26
CA VAL A 30 -5.92 -7.47 2.61
C VAL A 30 -6.75 -7.71 3.86
N LYS A 31 -7.66 -8.68 3.81
CA LYS A 31 -8.38 -9.20 4.98
C LYS A 31 -7.93 -10.63 5.26
N ARG A 32 -7.17 -10.82 6.33
CA ARG A 32 -6.73 -12.16 6.78
C ARG A 32 -7.89 -12.96 7.34
N ASP A 33 -7.87 -14.28 7.13
CA ASP A 33 -8.89 -15.20 7.64
C ASP A 33 -8.71 -15.56 9.14
N GLN A 34 -7.54 -15.25 9.71
CA GLN A 34 -7.18 -15.61 11.09
C GLN A 34 -7.85 -14.72 12.15
N MET A 35 -8.39 -13.57 11.75
CA MET A 35 -9.02 -12.62 12.67
C MET A 35 -10.15 -11.87 11.98
N GLU A 36 -11.09 -11.34 12.76
CA GLU A 36 -12.14 -10.49 12.22
C GLU A 36 -11.62 -9.09 11.94
N LEU A 37 -12.29 -8.42 10.99
CA LEU A 37 -12.08 -7.01 10.72
C LEU A 37 -13.06 -6.20 11.57
N GLU A 38 -12.59 -5.15 12.23
CA GLU A 38 -13.43 -4.27 13.05
C GLU A 38 -14.41 -3.46 12.19
N PRO A 39 -15.50 -2.93 12.78
CA PRO A 39 -16.49 -2.14 12.06
C PRO A 39 -15.90 -0.99 11.25
N GLU A 40 -14.84 -0.34 11.75
CA GLU A 40 -14.14 0.74 11.03
C GLU A 40 -13.55 0.25 9.70
N GLY A 41 -12.86 -0.90 9.71
CA GLY A 41 -12.31 -1.51 8.49
C GLY A 41 -13.41 -2.00 7.52
N LEU A 42 -14.52 -2.52 8.05
CA LEU A 42 -15.68 -2.91 7.23
C LEU A 42 -16.32 -1.70 6.55
N GLU A 43 -16.51 -0.59 7.28
CA GLU A 43 -17.02 0.67 6.74
C GLU A 43 -16.11 1.22 5.64
N LEU A 44 -14.78 1.13 5.81
CA LEU A 44 -13.83 1.50 4.77
C LEU A 44 -14.07 0.68 3.49
N LEU A 45 -14.14 -0.65 3.59
CA LEU A 45 -14.35 -1.52 2.43
C LEU A 45 -15.70 -1.26 1.75
N GLU A 46 -16.72 -0.88 2.51
CA GLU A 46 -18.03 -0.46 1.98
C GLU A 46 -17.91 0.87 1.22
N ARG A 47 -17.23 1.87 1.79
CA ARG A 47 -17.01 3.17 1.13
C ARG A 47 -16.18 3.04 -0.16
N LEU A 48 -15.29 2.06 -0.23
CA LEU A 48 -14.47 1.77 -1.42
C LEU A 48 -15.20 0.96 -2.51
N GLN A 49 -16.44 0.48 -2.27
CA GLN A 49 -17.19 -0.30 -3.25
C GLN A 49 -17.32 0.34 -4.65
N PRO A 50 -17.45 1.67 -4.82
CA PRO A 50 -17.49 2.28 -6.14
C PRO A 50 -16.23 2.03 -6.99
N TYR A 51 -15.11 1.69 -6.35
CA TYR A 51 -13.83 1.43 -7.01
C TYR A 51 -13.48 -0.06 -7.06
N PHE A 52 -14.30 -0.93 -6.48
CA PHE A 52 -14.04 -2.36 -6.37
C PHE A 52 -13.92 -3.05 -7.73
N ILE A 53 -12.95 -3.95 -7.87
CA ILE A 53 -12.73 -4.76 -9.07
C ILE A 53 -13.07 -6.21 -8.77
N GLU A 54 -12.34 -6.82 -7.85
CA GLU A 54 -12.47 -8.23 -7.49
C GLU A 54 -11.87 -8.52 -6.12
N THR A 55 -12.21 -9.69 -5.57
CA THR A 55 -11.52 -10.28 -4.42
C THR A 55 -10.90 -11.59 -4.85
N LYS A 56 -9.61 -11.77 -4.53
CA LYS A 56 -8.92 -13.05 -4.71
C LYS A 56 -8.58 -13.65 -3.36
N LYS A 57 -8.92 -14.93 -3.18
CA LYS A 57 -8.44 -15.69 -2.04
C LYS A 57 -7.08 -16.27 -2.38
N ASP A 58 -6.05 -15.81 -1.69
CA ASP A 58 -4.66 -16.21 -1.94
C ASP A 58 -3.86 -16.27 -0.62
N ASP A 59 -2.70 -16.91 -0.63
CA ASP A 59 -1.78 -16.99 0.51
C ASP A 59 -0.60 -16.02 0.33
N GLY A 60 -0.60 -15.17 -0.70
CA GLY A 60 0.44 -14.17 -0.88
C GLY A 60 -0.01 -12.92 -1.64
N TRP A 61 0.60 -11.81 -1.28
CA TRP A 61 0.47 -10.49 -1.91
C TRP A 61 1.84 -9.78 -1.90
N PRO A 62 1.99 -8.62 -2.53
CA PRO A 62 3.28 -7.91 -2.51
C PRO A 62 3.78 -7.72 -1.07
N GLY A 63 4.96 -8.27 -0.78
CA GLY A 63 5.61 -8.14 0.53
C GLY A 63 5.25 -9.20 1.56
N THR A 64 4.27 -10.09 1.33
CA THR A 64 3.89 -11.12 2.32
C THR A 64 3.45 -12.43 1.68
N ARG A 65 3.85 -13.55 2.31
CA ARG A 65 3.39 -14.91 2.01
C ARG A 65 3.02 -15.59 3.33
N LEU A 66 1.77 -15.98 3.48
CA LEU A 66 1.27 -16.74 4.62
C LEU A 66 1.73 -18.20 4.54
N LEU A 67 1.92 -18.82 5.70
CA LEU A 67 2.23 -20.24 5.81
C LEU A 67 1.00 -20.98 6.35
N GLY A 68 0.29 -21.71 5.47
CA GLY A 68 -0.86 -22.55 5.85
C GLY A 68 -2.17 -21.81 6.07
N HIS A 69 -2.28 -20.56 5.62
CA HIS A 69 -3.47 -19.71 5.73
C HIS A 69 -3.72 -18.94 4.43
N TYR A 70 -4.91 -18.38 4.29
CA TYR A 70 -5.30 -17.56 3.15
C TYR A 70 -5.79 -16.19 3.63
N ALA A 71 -5.81 -15.23 2.71
CA ALA A 71 -6.43 -13.95 2.90
C ALA A 71 -7.32 -13.62 1.71
N ASP A 72 -8.31 -12.77 1.94
CA ASP A 72 -9.06 -12.11 0.88
C ASP A 72 -8.29 -10.84 0.48
N ILE A 73 -7.77 -10.82 -0.74
CA ILE A 73 -7.08 -9.69 -1.35
C ILE A 73 -8.10 -8.93 -2.18
N HIS A 74 -8.49 -7.75 -1.71
CA HIS A 74 -9.44 -6.88 -2.38
C HIS A 74 -8.70 -5.94 -3.34
N TYR A 75 -9.05 -6.00 -4.63
CA TYR A 75 -8.51 -5.14 -5.66
C TYR A 75 -9.48 -3.99 -5.94
N PHE A 76 -8.93 -2.78 -6.01
CA PHE A 76 -9.66 -1.57 -6.32
C PHE A 76 -8.96 -0.80 -7.46
N SER A 77 -9.76 -0.11 -8.26
CA SER A 77 -9.26 0.82 -9.27
C SER A 77 -8.74 2.09 -8.60
N SER A 78 -7.58 2.57 -9.04
CA SER A 78 -7.06 3.85 -8.61
C SER A 78 -7.91 4.98 -9.18
N SER A 79 -8.28 5.92 -8.30
CA SER A 79 -8.98 7.14 -8.67
C SER A 79 -8.61 8.24 -7.68
N PRO A 80 -8.44 9.51 -8.12
CA PRO A 80 -8.25 10.62 -7.20
C PRO A 80 -9.33 10.71 -6.12
N ALA A 81 -10.57 10.31 -6.43
CA ALA A 81 -11.68 10.33 -5.49
C ALA A 81 -11.62 9.20 -4.43
N ALA A 82 -10.78 8.18 -4.61
CA ALA A 82 -10.49 7.19 -3.58
C ALA A 82 -9.55 7.74 -2.49
N ALA A 83 -8.78 8.80 -2.79
CA ALA A 83 -7.83 9.40 -1.85
C ALA A 83 -8.56 9.90 -0.59
N ASP A 84 -9.65 10.63 -0.76
CA ASP A 84 -10.43 11.19 0.36
C ASP A 84 -10.97 10.10 1.30
N ILE A 85 -11.24 8.91 0.75
CA ILE A 85 -11.68 7.76 1.56
C ILE A 85 -10.49 7.23 2.33
N LEU A 86 -9.39 6.85 1.67
CA LEU A 86 -8.21 6.28 2.33
C LEU A 86 -7.64 7.21 3.41
N LEU A 87 -7.52 8.50 3.09
CA LEU A 87 -6.97 9.52 3.99
C LEU A 87 -7.89 9.87 5.16
N ALA A 88 -9.17 9.46 5.14
CA ALA A 88 -10.08 9.65 6.27
C ALA A 88 -9.87 8.64 7.41
N TYR A 89 -9.24 7.48 7.13
CA TYR A 89 -9.07 6.39 8.10
C TYR A 89 -7.69 6.34 8.76
N THR A 90 -6.68 6.92 8.11
CA THR A 90 -5.33 7.03 8.66
C THR A 90 -4.53 8.12 7.97
N HIS A 91 -3.51 8.62 8.66
CA HIS A 91 -2.48 9.50 8.12
C HIS A 91 -1.08 8.88 8.20
N SER A 92 -0.97 7.55 8.29
CA SER A 92 0.31 6.84 8.31
C SER A 92 0.25 5.53 7.53
N LEU A 93 1.36 5.19 6.86
CA LEU A 93 1.46 4.00 6.02
C LEU A 93 1.44 2.70 6.84
N TYR A 94 2.04 2.68 8.03
CA TYR A 94 2.11 1.45 8.83
C TYR A 94 0.91 1.26 9.77
N SER A 95 -0.11 2.11 9.65
CA SER A 95 -1.40 1.95 10.34
C SER A 95 -2.39 1.03 9.63
N TRP A 96 -2.07 0.57 8.41
CA TRP A 96 -2.85 -0.41 7.64
C TRP A 96 -2.67 -1.81 8.23
N VAL A 97 -3.25 -2.03 9.42
CA VAL A 97 -3.07 -3.24 10.21
C VAL A 97 -4.41 -3.73 10.77
N GLN A 98 -4.71 -5.01 10.53
CA GLN A 98 -5.87 -5.71 11.07
C GLN A 98 -5.64 -6.00 12.57
N PRO A 99 -6.64 -5.79 13.46
CA PRO A 99 -8.09 -5.79 13.23
C PRO A 99 -8.73 -4.46 12.84
N ARG A 100 -8.08 -3.31 13.09
CA ARG A 100 -8.74 -2.00 12.94
C ARG A 100 -9.02 -1.65 11.48
N LEU A 101 -8.00 -1.76 10.64
CA LEU A 101 -8.08 -1.54 9.18
C LEU A 101 -7.65 -2.83 8.46
N PRO A 102 -7.97 -3.00 7.17
CA PRO A 102 -7.36 -4.08 6.38
C PRO A 102 -5.83 -3.94 6.39
N ASP A 103 -5.15 -5.08 6.27
CA ASP A 103 -3.70 -5.10 6.20
C ASP A 103 -3.19 -4.56 4.86
N ASP A 104 -1.97 -4.00 4.92
CA ASP A 104 -1.04 -3.89 3.79
C ASP A 104 -1.57 -3.17 2.54
N LEU A 105 -1.93 -1.89 2.69
CA LEU A 105 -2.25 -1.02 1.53
C LEU A 105 -1.06 -0.96 0.56
N CYS A 106 -1.20 -1.63 -0.58
CA CYS A 106 -0.21 -1.67 -1.65
C CYS A 106 -0.78 -1.12 -2.96
N PHE A 107 0.07 -0.59 -3.83
CA PHE A 107 -0.33 -0.05 -5.15
C PHE A 107 0.39 -0.76 -6.29
N LEU A 108 -0.30 -0.88 -7.43
CA LEU A 108 0.12 -1.63 -8.60
C LEU A 108 0.04 -0.78 -9.87
N LYS A 109 1.15 -0.65 -10.61
CA LYS A 109 1.26 0.03 -11.91
C LYS A 109 1.56 -1.00 -12.99
N GLY A 110 0.70 -1.10 -14.01
CA GLY A 110 0.75 -2.15 -15.03
C GLY A 110 0.62 -3.56 -14.44
N GLY A 111 -0.07 -3.71 -13.30
CA GLY A 111 -0.16 -4.97 -12.56
C GLY A 111 1.12 -5.39 -11.80
N GLN A 112 2.17 -4.56 -11.83
CA GLN A 112 3.39 -4.78 -11.04
C GLN A 112 3.36 -3.93 -9.77
N PRO A 113 3.95 -4.39 -8.65
CA PRO A 113 4.03 -3.58 -7.44
C PRO A 113 4.72 -2.25 -7.70
N TRP A 114 4.13 -1.16 -7.22
CA TRP A 114 4.70 0.19 -7.20
C TRP A 114 4.99 0.63 -5.77
N LEU A 115 4.02 0.45 -4.86
CA LEU A 115 4.21 0.57 -3.41
C LEU A 115 3.92 -0.78 -2.77
N VAL A 116 4.92 -1.33 -2.08
CA VAL A 116 4.78 -2.51 -1.23
C VAL A 116 4.81 -2.02 0.22
N ASN A 117 3.83 -2.44 1.01
CA ASN A 117 3.70 -2.11 2.42
C ASN A 117 3.42 -3.40 3.20
N THR A 118 4.36 -3.81 4.06
CA THR A 118 4.14 -4.85 5.06
C THR A 118 4.02 -4.13 6.40
N ALA A 119 2.82 -3.64 6.70
CA ALA A 119 2.59 -2.60 7.71
C ALA A 119 2.93 -3.10 9.12
N HIS A 120 2.55 -4.35 9.43
CA HIS A 120 2.83 -4.99 10.72
C HIS A 120 4.33 -5.25 10.97
N GLU A 121 5.16 -5.23 9.91
CA GLU A 121 6.62 -5.31 10.00
C GLU A 121 7.29 -3.92 9.95
N HIS A 122 6.51 -2.84 9.79
CA HIS A 122 7.00 -1.48 9.55
C HIS A 122 7.96 -1.38 8.35
N MET A 123 7.68 -2.15 7.31
CA MET A 123 8.49 -2.23 6.10
C MET A 123 7.73 -1.72 4.88
N GLY A 124 8.38 -0.86 4.10
CA GLY A 124 7.83 -0.35 2.85
C GLY A 124 8.89 -0.24 1.76
N SER A 125 8.49 -0.43 0.51
CA SER A 125 9.36 -0.20 -0.65
C SER A 125 8.63 0.38 -1.84
N LEU A 126 9.35 1.17 -2.63
CA LEU A 126 8.90 1.76 -3.88
C LEU A 126 9.61 1.14 -5.07
N HIS A 127 8.84 0.90 -6.13
CA HIS A 127 9.28 0.28 -7.36
C HIS A 127 8.89 1.20 -8.51
N THR A 128 9.79 2.13 -8.81
CA THR A 128 9.68 3.05 -9.93
C THR A 128 11.07 3.38 -10.46
N GLU A 129 11.16 3.69 -11.75
CA GLU A 129 12.34 4.23 -12.40
C GLU A 129 12.11 5.69 -12.83
N GLU A 130 10.91 6.23 -12.57
CA GLU A 130 10.50 7.58 -12.97
C GLU A 130 11.07 8.61 -11.98
N GLU A 131 12.09 9.36 -12.42
CA GLU A 131 12.77 10.36 -11.59
C GLU A 131 11.81 11.43 -11.05
N GLU A 132 10.79 11.82 -11.84
CA GLU A 132 9.80 12.81 -11.40
C GLU A 132 8.97 12.32 -10.20
N GLU A 133 8.60 11.04 -10.16
CA GLU A 133 7.88 10.44 -9.04
C GLU A 133 8.74 10.48 -7.77
N LEU A 134 10.02 10.11 -7.88
CA LEU A 134 10.98 10.12 -6.77
C LEU A 134 11.19 11.55 -6.23
N VAL A 135 11.44 12.51 -7.11
CA VAL A 135 11.65 13.91 -6.72
C VAL A 135 10.42 14.49 -6.00
N ARG A 136 9.20 14.15 -6.43
CA ARG A 136 7.97 14.58 -5.76
C ARG A 136 7.87 14.00 -4.35
N LEU A 137 8.19 12.71 -4.19
CA LEU A 137 8.12 12.02 -2.91
C LEU A 137 9.19 12.51 -1.93
N GLU A 138 10.45 12.67 -2.36
CA GLU A 138 11.52 13.19 -1.51
C GLU A 138 11.23 14.62 -1.05
N LYS A 139 10.70 15.48 -1.93
CA LYS A 139 10.25 16.84 -1.57
C LYS A 139 9.13 16.84 -0.53
N SER A 140 8.33 15.77 -0.45
CA SER A 140 7.30 15.61 0.58
C SER A 140 7.85 15.21 1.95
N GLY A 141 9.14 14.90 2.04
CA GLY A 141 9.80 14.38 3.24
C GLY A 141 9.90 12.85 3.29
N LEU A 142 9.61 12.15 2.19
CA LEU A 142 9.80 10.70 2.15
C LEU A 142 11.30 10.39 2.13
N LEU A 143 11.76 9.61 3.11
CA LEU A 143 13.15 9.13 3.13
C LEU A 143 13.22 7.74 2.53
N ILE A 144 13.98 7.63 1.44
CA ILE A 144 14.18 6.37 0.72
C ILE A 144 15.66 6.08 0.51
N ARG A 145 15.99 4.80 0.33
CA ARG A 145 17.32 4.34 -0.06
C ARG A 145 17.22 3.47 -1.28
N ASP A 146 17.97 3.82 -2.32
CA ASP A 146 18.13 2.98 -3.51
C ASP A 146 18.93 1.72 -3.15
N LEU A 147 18.36 0.54 -3.46
CA LEU A 147 19.03 -0.75 -3.29
C LEU A 147 19.59 -1.31 -4.60
N THR A 148 19.42 -0.63 -5.74
CA THR A 148 20.08 -1.01 -7.00
C THR A 148 21.60 -0.78 -6.96
N LEU A 149 22.06 0.09 -6.05
CA LEU A 149 23.47 0.42 -5.88
C LEU A 149 24.19 -0.44 -4.82
N SER A 150 23.52 -1.40 -4.16
CA SER A 150 24.20 -2.39 -3.33
C SER A 150 24.79 -3.49 -4.21
N GLY A 151 25.77 -3.11 -5.03
CA GLY A 151 26.56 -4.02 -5.85
C GLY A 151 27.37 -4.98 -4.97
N TRP A 152 26.79 -6.12 -4.64
CA TRP A 152 27.52 -7.34 -4.39
C TRP A 152 27.25 -8.27 -5.57
N SER A 153 28.16 -8.23 -6.54
CA SER A 153 28.28 -9.26 -7.56
C SER A 153 28.77 -10.56 -6.88
N TRP A 154 27.98 -11.63 -6.98
CA TRP A 154 28.47 -13.00 -6.80
C TRP A 154 29.06 -13.50 -8.12
#